data_AF-A0A5C9B848-F1
#
_entry.id   AF-A0A5C9B848-F1
#
_cell.length_a   1.000
_cell.length_b   1.000
_cell.length_c   1.000
_cell.angle_alpha   90.00
_cell.angle_beta   90.00
_cell.angle_gamma   90.00
#
_symmetry.space_group_name_H-M   'P 1'
#
loop_
_entity.id
_entity.type
_entity.pdbx_description
1 polymer ?
#
loop_
_entity_poly.entity_id
_entity_poly.type
_entity_poly.pdbx_seq_one_letter_code
_entity_poly.pdbx_strand_id
1 'polypeptide(L)'
;MNRDRLLLYLYLAGILAATLVHDPVWLGAGLVLVLLLAGRDAWRLLRRALLAILAFNTLISLGYALMAWWQELSPWLTLARLNLRVLLLTSLTFLFIARANLFRALDFSKGLTYVLGLAYSQALTFRRAHEDFRLALASRSLRRPRLMDRYRASAAAASWFLEKSLHAATQSAQALRSRGFFHD
;
A
#
# COMPACT_ATOMS: atom_id res chain seq x y z
N MET A 1 14.25 -17.90 14.56
CA MET A 1 13.25 -17.35 13.63
C MET A 1 13.36 -15.83 13.63
N ASN A 2 13.66 -15.19 12.50
CA ASN A 2 13.85 -13.74 12.44
C ASN A 2 12.57 -13.02 12.88
N ARG A 3 12.67 -12.04 13.78
CA ARG A 3 11.53 -11.26 14.31
C ARG A 3 10.61 -10.75 13.19
N ASP A 4 11.19 -10.25 12.10
CA ASP A 4 10.44 -9.73 10.95
C ASP A 4 9.64 -10.81 10.19
N ARG A 5 10.14 -12.06 10.14
CA ARG A 5 9.42 -13.18 9.53
C ARG A 5 8.23 -13.60 10.38
N LEU A 6 8.41 -13.64 11.71
CA LEU A 6 7.31 -13.90 12.63
C LEU A 6 6.23 -12.82 12.53
N LEU A 7 6.62 -11.55 12.40
CA LEU A 7 5.67 -10.45 12.16
C LEU A 7 4.91 -10.60 10.83
N LEU A 8 5.57 -11.08 9.77
CA LEU A 8 4.91 -11.37 8.48
C LEU A 8 3.88 -12.50 8.63
N TYR A 9 4.24 -13.60 9.28
CA TYR A 9 3.31 -14.70 9.51
C TYR A 9 2.13 -14.30 10.40
N LEU A 10 2.38 -13.55 11.47
CA LEU A 10 1.31 -12.99 12.31
C LEU A 10 0.40 -12.04 11.53
N TYR A 11 0.98 -11.22 10.65
CA TYR A 11 0.22 -10.33 9.77
C TYR A 11 -0.68 -11.11 8.82
N LEU A 12 -0.14 -12.11 8.11
CA LEU A 12 -0.91 -12.95 7.18
C LEU A 12 -2.00 -13.75 7.91
N ALA A 13 -1.67 -14.36 9.05
CA ALA A 13 -2.63 -15.05 9.88
C ALA A 13 -3.73 -14.10 10.39
N GLY A 14 -3.36 -12.88 10.78
CA GLY A 14 -4.31 -11.84 11.22
C GLY A 14 -5.29 -11.42 10.12
N ILE A 15 -4.83 -11.29 8.87
CA ILE A 15 -5.70 -11.01 7.71
C ILE A 15 -6.68 -12.16 7.47
N LEU A 16 -6.18 -13.39 7.46
CA LEU A 16 -7.03 -14.57 7.26
C LEU A 16 -8.06 -14.69 8.37
N ALA A 17 -7.66 -14.53 9.62
CA ALA A 17 -8.55 -14.55 10.78
C ALA A 17 -9.62 -13.45 10.68
N ALA A 18 -9.24 -12.20 10.38
CA ALA A 18 -10.20 -11.09 10.23
C ALA A 18 -11.20 -11.29 9.08
N THR A 19 -10.82 -12.07 8.06
CA THR A 19 -11.69 -12.40 6.92
C THR A 19 -12.67 -13.52 7.28
N LEU A 20 -12.21 -14.54 8.02
CA LEU A 20 -13.01 -15.70 8.43
C LEU A 20 -13.98 -15.39 9.58
N VAL A 21 -13.63 -14.45 10.46
CA VAL A 21 -14.47 -14.08 11.61
C VAL A 21 -15.66 -13.25 11.14
N HIS A 22 -16.86 -13.75 11.42
CA HIS A 22 -18.13 -13.08 11.10
C HIS A 22 -18.67 -12.27 12.29
N ASP A 23 -18.27 -12.58 13.52
CA ASP A 23 -18.80 -11.94 14.71
C ASP A 23 -18.20 -10.55 14.96
N PRO A 24 -19.03 -9.51 15.19
CA PRO A 24 -18.55 -8.15 15.39
C PRO A 24 -17.74 -7.99 16.69
N VAL A 25 -18.03 -8.78 17.72
CA VAL A 25 -17.31 -8.74 19.00
C VAL A 25 -15.86 -9.16 18.83
N TRP A 26 -15.61 -10.23 18.07
CA TRP A 26 -14.26 -10.73 17.80
C TRP A 26 -13.44 -9.77 16.92
N LEU A 27 -14.09 -9.11 15.96
CA LEU A 27 -13.45 -8.05 15.17
C LEU A 27 -13.07 -6.84 16.05
N GLY A 28 -13.94 -6.47 16.98
CA GLY A 28 -13.66 -5.40 17.96
C GLY A 28 -12.51 -5.76 18.89
N ALA A 29 -12.50 -6.98 19.43
CA ALA A 29 -11.40 -7.48 20.25
C ALA A 29 -10.07 -7.49 19.47
N GLY A 30 -10.09 -7.91 18.21
CA GLY A 30 -8.93 -7.84 17.32
C GLY A 30 -8.42 -6.41 17.14
N LEU A 31 -9.33 -5.43 16.98
CA LEU A 31 -8.96 -4.03 16.85
C LEU A 31 -8.31 -3.50 18.13
N VAL A 32 -8.88 -3.81 19.29
CA VAL A 32 -8.31 -3.44 20.60
C VAL A 32 -6.92 -4.04 20.75
N LEU A 33 -6.73 -5.32 20.39
CA LEU A 33 -5.44 -5.99 20.44
C LEU A 33 -4.40 -5.30 19.53
N VAL A 34 -4.78 -4.93 18.30
CA VAL A 34 -3.91 -4.16 17.39
C VAL A 34 -3.53 -2.80 17.97
N LEU A 35 -4.48 -2.10 18.60
CA LEU A 35 -4.20 -0.81 19.25
C LEU A 35 -3.29 -0.97 20.47
N LEU A 36 -3.47 -2.03 21.27
CA LEU A 36 -2.57 -2.35 22.39
C LEU A 36 -1.15 -2.65 21.90
N LEU A 37 -1.00 -3.43 20.82
CA LEU A 37 0.30 -3.70 20.19
C LEU A 37 0.95 -2.45 19.58
N ALA A 38 0.14 -1.50 19.10
CA ALA A 38 0.63 -0.22 18.60
C ALA A 38 1.16 0.69 19.74
N GLY A 39 0.63 0.53 20.96
CA GLY A 39 1.08 1.24 22.15
C GLY A 39 0.89 2.76 22.03
N ARG A 40 1.96 3.53 22.22
CA ARG A 40 1.92 5.01 22.18
C ARG A 40 1.52 5.59 20.81
N ASP A 41 1.76 4.86 19.73
CA ASP A 41 1.41 5.28 18.38
C ASP A 41 -0.01 4.86 17.97
N ALA A 42 -0.77 4.21 18.85
CA ALA A 42 -2.11 3.68 18.55
C ALA A 42 -3.06 4.75 18.00
N TRP A 43 -3.11 5.94 18.61
CA TRP A 43 -3.97 7.03 18.14
C TRP A 43 -3.57 7.54 16.76
N ARG A 44 -2.26 7.68 16.51
CA ARG A 44 -1.73 8.13 15.22
C ARG A 44 -2.04 7.11 14.13
N LEU A 45 -1.90 5.83 14.44
CA LEU A 45 -2.22 4.72 13.54
C LEU A 45 -3.72 4.67 13.25
N LEU A 46 -4.56 4.76 14.27
CA LEU A 46 -6.02 4.77 14.12
C LEU A 46 -6.49 5.96 13.28
N ARG A 47 -5.97 7.17 13.52
CA ARG A 47 -6.32 8.35 12.73
C ARG A 47 -5.90 8.21 11.27
N ARG A 48 -4.72 7.65 11.00
CA ARG A 48 -4.27 7.35 9.63
C ARG A 48 -5.16 6.31 8.96
N ALA A 49 -5.51 5.24 9.68
CA ALA A 49 -6.42 4.20 9.19
C ALA A 49 -7.79 4.77 8.85
N LEU A 50 -8.39 5.54 9.76
CA LEU A 50 -9.67 6.21 9.56
C LEU A 50 -9.63 7.14 8.35
N LEU A 51 -8.63 8.02 8.24
CA LEU A 51 -8.51 8.94 7.10
C LEU A 51 -8.34 8.21 5.77
N ALA A 52 -7.61 7.08 5.76
CA ALA A 52 -7.41 6.29 4.56
C ALA A 52 -8.69 5.60 4.08
N ILE A 53 -9.52 5.12 5.01
CA ILE A 53 -10.74 4.37 4.66
C ILE A 53 -11.96 5.27 4.54
N LEU A 54 -11.95 6.49 5.09
CA LEU A 54 -13.13 7.34 5.24
C LEU A 54 -13.91 7.47 3.94
N ALA A 55 -13.27 7.96 2.87
CA ALA A 55 -13.94 8.25 1.61
C ALA A 55 -14.58 7.01 0.96
N PHE A 56 -13.85 5.89 0.98
CA PHE A 56 -14.34 4.63 0.42
C PHE A 56 -15.46 4.03 1.27
N ASN A 57 -15.28 4.06 2.59
CA ASN A 57 -16.19 3.46 3.54
C ASN A 57 -17.50 4.25 3.65
N THR A 58 -17.46 5.59 3.56
CA THR A 58 -18.66 6.43 3.50
C THR A 58 -19.44 6.17 2.23
N LEU A 59 -18.76 6.04 1.08
CA LEU A 59 -19.43 5.76 -0.19
C LEU A 59 -20.15 4.41 -0.17
N ILE A 60 -19.48 3.36 0.31
CA ILE A 60 -20.08 2.02 0.43
C ILE A 60 -21.21 2.01 1.45
N SER A 61 -20.99 2.62 2.62
CA SER A 61 -22.00 2.66 3.68
C SER A 61 -23.27 3.40 3.22
N LEU A 62 -23.12 4.50 2.47
CA LEU A 62 -24.24 5.22 1.88
C LEU A 62 -24.96 4.39 0.80
N GLY A 63 -24.21 3.75 -0.10
CA GLY A 63 -24.79 2.89 -1.12
C GLY A 63 -25.59 1.72 -0.51
N TYR A 64 -25.04 1.09 0.54
CA TYR A 64 -25.71 0.00 1.23
C TYR A 64 -26.89 0.47 2.07
N ALA A 65 -26.81 1.64 2.70
CA ALA A 65 -27.94 2.24 3.42
C ALA A 65 -29.11 2.57 2.49
N LEU A 66 -28.82 3.08 1.28
CA LEU A 66 -29.84 3.36 0.26
C LEU A 66 -30.52 2.07 -0.22
N MET A 67 -29.73 1.01 -0.44
CA MET A 67 -30.26 -0.30 -0.81
C MET A 67 -31.11 -0.92 0.30
N ALA A 68 -30.67 -0.82 1.55
CA ALA A 68 -31.41 -1.34 2.70
C ALA A 68 -32.70 -0.56 2.98
N TRP A 69 -32.71 0.74 2.71
CA TRP A 69 -33.93 1.55 2.73
C TRP A 69 -34.95 1.04 1.71
N TRP A 70 -34.49 0.63 0.52
CA TRP A 70 -35.37 0.06 -0.51
C TRP A 70 -35.92 -1.31 -0.11
N GLN A 71 -35.15 -2.13 0.59
CA GLN A 71 -35.49 -3.53 0.88
C GLN A 71 -36.03 -3.80 2.29
N GLU A 72 -36.30 -2.76 3.09
CA GLU A 72 -36.80 -2.86 4.49
C GLU A 72 -35.98 -3.78 5.42
N LEU A 73 -34.70 -3.99 5.12
CA LEU A 73 -33.80 -4.80 5.94
C LEU A 73 -33.07 -3.93 6.96
N SER A 74 -32.84 -4.46 8.16
CA SER A 74 -32.03 -3.79 9.18
C SER A 74 -30.54 -3.76 8.75
N PRO A 75 -29.96 -2.60 8.40
CA PRO A 75 -28.61 -2.55 7.82
C PRO A 75 -27.50 -2.45 8.87
N TRP A 76 -27.86 -2.19 10.13
CA TRP A 76 -26.94 -1.68 11.14
C TRP A 76 -25.85 -2.68 11.53
N LEU A 77 -26.21 -3.96 11.70
CA LEU A 77 -25.27 -5.03 12.04
C LEU A 77 -24.28 -5.32 10.90
N THR A 78 -24.77 -5.31 9.65
CA THR A 78 -23.94 -5.57 8.46
C THR A 78 -22.97 -4.42 8.19
N LEU A 79 -23.44 -3.18 8.29
CA LEU A 79 -22.61 -1.98 8.16
C LEU A 79 -21.53 -1.93 9.24
N ALA A 80 -21.90 -2.17 10.50
CA ALA A 80 -20.93 -2.20 11.60
C ALA A 80 -19.86 -3.27 11.38
N ARG A 81 -20.24 -4.48 10.95
CA ARG A 81 -19.32 -5.57 10.64
C ARG A 81 -18.35 -5.20 9.51
N LEU A 82 -18.85 -4.64 8.41
CA LEU A 82 -18.04 -4.22 7.27
C LEU A 82 -17.02 -3.15 7.68
N ASN A 83 -17.49 -2.09 8.36
CA ASN A 83 -16.66 -0.96 8.75
C ASN A 83 -15.59 -1.39 9.74
N LEU A 84 -15.95 -2.23 10.72
CA LEU A 84 -15.02 -2.75 11.70
C LEU A 84 -13.97 -3.68 11.08
N ARG A 85 -14.36 -4.54 10.13
CA ARG A 85 -13.42 -5.39 9.40
C ARG A 85 -12.44 -4.58 8.56
N VAL A 86 -12.93 -3.60 7.80
CA VAL A 86 -12.07 -2.72 6.98
C VAL A 86 -11.11 -1.92 7.85
N LEU A 87 -11.58 -1.40 8.99
CA LEU A 87 -10.76 -0.68 9.94
C LEU A 87 -9.69 -1.58 10.57
N LEU A 88 -10.05 -2.80 10.98
CA LEU A 88 -9.13 -3.78 11.54
C LEU A 88 -8.03 -4.14 10.54
N LEU A 89 -8.41 -4.53 9.33
CA LEU A 89 -7.46 -4.90 8.27
C LEU A 89 -6.50 -3.75 7.96
N THR A 90 -7.04 -2.53 7.80
CA THR A 90 -6.22 -1.35 7.50
C THR A 90 -5.26 -1.01 8.64
N SER A 91 -5.73 -1.12 9.89
CA SER A 91 -4.90 -0.88 11.07
C SER A 91 -3.79 -1.93 11.21
N LEU A 92 -4.11 -3.19 10.93
CA LEU A 92 -3.17 -4.30 10.97
C LEU A 92 -2.08 -4.15 9.89
N THR A 93 -2.44 -3.69 8.69
CA THR A 93 -1.49 -3.30 7.62
C THR A 93 -0.58 -2.15 8.03
N PHE A 94 -1.13 -1.07 8.60
CA PHE A 94 -0.30 0.04 9.06
C PHE A 94 0.64 -0.35 10.21
N LEU A 95 0.19 -1.23 11.11
CA LEU A 95 1.03 -1.74 12.19
C LEU A 95 2.20 -2.57 11.65
N PHE A 96 1.92 -3.44 10.68
CA PHE A 96 2.94 -4.25 10.02
C PHE A 96 3.98 -3.37 9.32
N ILE A 97 3.54 -2.42 8.48
CA ILE A 97 4.43 -1.49 7.76
C ILE A 97 5.29 -0.67 8.73
N ALA A 98 4.75 -0.27 9.88
CA ALA A 98 5.48 0.53 10.86
C ALA A 98 6.53 -0.26 11.67
N ARG A 99 6.37 -1.59 11.79
CA ARG A 99 7.17 -2.41 12.71
C ARG A 99 8.07 -3.45 12.01
N ALA A 100 7.76 -3.83 10.77
CA ALA A 100 8.49 -4.87 10.05
C ALA A 100 9.38 -4.27 8.94
N ASN A 101 10.61 -4.76 8.85
CA ASN A 101 11.45 -4.47 7.69
C ASN A 101 11.15 -5.48 6.58
N LEU A 102 10.60 -5.00 5.47
CA LEU A 102 10.18 -5.87 4.36
C LEU A 102 11.33 -6.69 3.75
N PHE A 103 12.56 -6.14 3.70
CA PHE A 103 13.74 -6.89 3.23
C PHE A 103 14.06 -8.08 4.14
N ARG A 104 13.96 -7.89 5.46
CA ARG A 104 14.19 -8.96 6.45
C ARG A 104 13.04 -9.97 6.51
N ALA A 105 11.82 -9.51 6.23
CA ALA A 105 10.63 -10.35 6.17
C ALA A 105 10.67 -11.32 4.97
N LEU A 106 11.20 -10.87 3.82
CA LEU A 106 11.27 -11.67 2.57
C LEU A 106 12.57 -12.46 2.38
N ASP A 107 13.48 -12.40 3.35
CA ASP A 107 14.78 -13.08 3.34
C ASP A 107 14.69 -14.62 3.27
N PHE A 108 13.49 -15.20 3.32
CA PHE A 108 13.29 -16.63 3.03
C PHE A 108 13.53 -16.97 1.55
N SER A 109 13.41 -16.01 0.64
CA SER A 109 13.61 -16.20 -0.79
C SER A 109 14.60 -15.17 -1.33
N LYS A 110 15.74 -15.68 -1.85
CA LYS A 110 16.76 -14.86 -2.54
C LYS A 110 16.15 -14.11 -3.74
N GLY A 111 15.26 -14.77 -4.49
CA GLY A 111 14.58 -14.17 -5.64
C GLY A 111 13.66 -13.01 -5.26
N LEU A 112 12.84 -13.16 -4.22
CA LEU A 112 11.95 -12.07 -3.77
C LEU A 112 12.74 -10.90 -3.18
N THR A 113 13.78 -11.18 -2.40
CA THR A 113 14.65 -10.15 -1.84
C THR A 113 15.38 -9.38 -2.95
N TYR A 114 15.81 -10.10 -3.98
CA TYR A 114 16.44 -9.54 -5.17
C TYR A 114 15.47 -8.64 -5.96
N VAL A 115 14.27 -9.13 -6.28
CA VAL A 115 13.23 -8.34 -6.98
C VAL A 115 12.85 -7.10 -6.16
N LEU A 116 12.69 -7.24 -4.84
CA LEU A 116 12.42 -6.11 -3.96
C LEU A 116 13.56 -5.08 -4.00
N GLY A 117 14.82 -5.53 -3.95
CA GLY A 117 16.00 -4.67 -4.05
C GLY A 117 16.06 -3.89 -5.37
N LEU A 118 15.82 -4.56 -6.49
CA LEU A 118 15.70 -3.92 -7.79
C LEU A 118 14.54 -2.92 -7.84
N ALA A 119 13.34 -3.32 -7.41
CA ALA A 119 12.18 -2.45 -7.42
C ALA A 119 12.41 -1.20 -6.56
N TYR A 120 13.03 -1.37 -5.40
CA TYR A 120 13.36 -0.26 -4.49
C TYR A 120 14.38 0.71 -5.11
N SER A 121 15.44 0.20 -5.75
CA SER A 121 16.45 1.05 -6.39
C SER A 121 15.89 1.81 -7.59
N GLN A 122 15.05 1.15 -8.39
CA GLN A 122 14.37 1.78 -9.53
C GLN A 122 13.35 2.82 -9.07
N ALA A 123 12.56 2.53 -8.02
CA ALA A 123 11.63 3.49 -7.45
C ALA A 123 12.34 4.76 -6.95
N LEU A 124 13.51 4.62 -6.31
CA LEU A 124 14.28 5.77 -5.85
C LEU A 124 14.82 6.61 -7.03
N THR A 125 15.28 5.94 -8.08
CA THR A 125 15.78 6.59 -9.31
C THR A 125 14.66 7.34 -10.02
N PHE A 126 13.49 6.71 -10.18
CA PHE A 126 12.33 7.34 -10.79
C PHE A 126 11.76 8.47 -9.93
N ARG A 127 11.82 8.37 -8.60
CA ARG A 127 11.43 9.48 -7.73
C ARG A 127 12.28 10.73 -7.98
N ARG A 128 13.61 10.57 -8.11
CA ARG A 128 14.52 11.68 -8.44
C ARG A 128 14.23 12.25 -9.82
N ALA A 129 14.15 11.38 -10.84
CA ALA A 129 13.83 11.82 -12.20
C ALA A 129 12.49 12.56 -12.28
N HIS A 130 11.47 12.14 -11.51
CA HIS A 130 10.19 12.83 -11.44
C HIS A 130 10.31 14.22 -10.80
N GLU A 131 11.14 14.37 -9.76
CA GLU A 131 11.48 15.69 -9.20
C GLU A 131 12.18 16.58 -10.23
N ASP A 132 13.10 16.03 -11.03
CA ASP A 132 13.79 16.76 -12.10
C ASP A 132 12.81 17.23 -13.19
N PHE A 133 11.88 16.37 -13.64
CA PHE A 133 10.82 16.78 -14.57
C PHE A 133 9.94 17.89 -13.99
N ARG A 134 9.61 17.81 -12.70
CA ARG A 134 8.83 18.85 -12.01
C ARG A 134 9.57 20.18 -11.99
N LEU A 135 10.88 20.16 -11.69
CA LEU A 135 11.73 21.36 -11.71
C LEU A 135 11.91 21.92 -13.11
N ALA A 136 12.09 21.07 -14.12
CA ALA A 136 12.19 21.47 -15.52
C ALA A 136 10.90 22.13 -16.04
N LEU A 137 9.73 21.62 -15.62
CA LEU A 137 8.44 22.26 -15.95
C LEU A 137 8.31 23.62 -15.26
N ALA A 138 8.73 23.71 -13.99
CA ALA A 138 8.71 24.96 -13.24
C ALA A 138 9.65 26.02 -13.84
N SER A 139 10.87 25.65 -14.25
CA SER A 139 11.83 26.59 -14.83
C SER A 139 11.44 27.07 -16.23
N ARG A 140 10.77 26.23 -17.02
CA ARG A 140 10.29 26.56 -18.37
C ARG A 140 8.96 27.31 -18.38
N SER A 141 8.32 27.52 -17.23
CA SER A 141 7.02 28.19 -17.14
C SER A 141 7.16 29.55 -16.46
N LEU A 142 6.94 30.62 -17.24
CA LEU A 142 6.95 32.01 -16.75
C LEU A 142 5.79 32.31 -15.79
N ARG A 143 4.74 31.48 -15.80
CA ARG A 143 3.56 31.52 -14.92
C ARG A 143 3.20 30.09 -14.51
N ARG A 144 2.43 29.93 -13.43
CA ARG A 144 1.97 28.60 -12.98
C ARG A 144 1.29 27.86 -14.15
N PRO A 145 1.75 26.65 -14.51
CA PRO A 145 1.25 25.92 -15.67
C PRO A 145 -0.23 25.55 -15.48
N ARG A 146 -1.02 25.66 -16.56
CA ARG A 146 -2.44 25.29 -16.53
C ARG A 146 -2.57 23.78 -16.40
N LEU A 147 -3.74 23.29 -16.00
CA LEU A 147 -4.00 21.85 -15.84
C LEU A 147 -3.70 21.06 -17.12
N MET A 148 -4.02 21.62 -18.29
CA MET A 148 -3.74 21.00 -19.59
C MET A 148 -2.23 20.86 -19.85
N ASP A 149 -1.42 21.86 -19.49
CA ASP A 149 0.03 21.83 -19.67
C ASP A 149 0.66 20.81 -18.72
N ARG A 150 0.16 20.73 -17.49
CA ARG A 150 0.57 19.71 -16.51
C ARG A 150 0.26 18.30 -17.00
N TYR A 151 -0.92 18.11 -17.61
CA TYR A 151 -1.30 16.83 -18.20
C TYR A 151 -0.35 16.43 -19.34
N ARG A 152 -0.11 17.33 -20.30
CA ARG A 152 0.82 17.08 -21.41
C ARG A 152 2.24 16.78 -20.93
N ALA A 153 2.73 17.56 -19.96
CA ALA A 153 4.04 17.33 -19.36
C ALA A 153 4.11 15.98 -18.64
N SER A 154 3.06 15.59 -17.90
CA SER A 154 2.99 14.27 -17.25
C SER A 154 2.92 13.12 -18.26
N ALA A 155 2.21 13.30 -19.39
CA ALA A 155 2.13 12.30 -20.44
C ALA A 155 3.50 12.08 -21.10
N ALA A 156 4.22 13.17 -21.41
CA ALA A 156 5.58 13.10 -21.95
C ALA A 156 6.58 12.50 -20.95
N ALA A 157 6.45 12.82 -19.66
CA ALA A 157 7.27 12.20 -18.62
C ALA A 157 6.96 10.70 -18.51
N ALA A 158 5.68 10.31 -18.55
CA ALA A 158 5.26 8.91 -18.48
C ALA A 158 5.77 8.08 -19.66
N SER A 159 5.73 8.61 -20.88
CA SER A 159 6.30 7.93 -22.05
C SER A 159 7.80 7.71 -21.90
N TRP A 160 8.52 8.73 -21.41
CA TRP A 160 9.95 8.62 -21.11
C TRP A 160 10.23 7.59 -20.01
N PHE A 161 9.42 7.54 -18.94
CA PHE A 161 9.57 6.56 -17.88
C PHE A 161 9.36 5.13 -18.38
N LEU A 162 8.36 4.90 -19.24
CA LEU A 162 8.11 3.59 -19.83
C LEU A 162 9.28 3.13 -20.70
N GLU A 163 9.75 3.98 -21.61
CA GLU A 163 10.91 3.68 -22.46
C GLU A 163 12.17 3.44 -21.63
N LYS A 164 12.43 4.30 -20.63
CA LYS A 164 13.55 4.14 -19.70
C LYS A 164 13.44 2.84 -18.91
N SER A 165 12.25 2.43 -18.49
CA SER A 165 12.04 1.20 -17.72
C SER A 165 12.30 -0.05 -18.57
N LEU A 166 11.89 -0.06 -19.84
CA LEU A 166 12.15 -1.15 -20.78
C LEU A 166 13.65 -1.28 -21.05
N HIS A 167 14.33 -0.16 -21.31
CA HIS A 167 15.78 -0.16 -21.49
C HIS A 167 16.53 -0.54 -20.20
N ALA A 168 16.09 -0.07 -19.05
CA ALA A 168 16.71 -0.43 -17.77
C ALA A 168 16.53 -1.93 -17.47
N ALA A 169 15.39 -2.52 -17.81
CA ALA A 169 15.14 -3.94 -17.64
C ALA A 169 16.07 -4.79 -18.53
N THR A 170 16.22 -4.43 -19.81
CA THR A 170 17.10 -5.15 -20.73
C THR A 170 18.56 -5.03 -20.33
N GLN A 171 19.03 -3.81 -20.00
CA GLN A 171 20.40 -3.58 -19.52
C GLN A 171 20.69 -4.31 -18.21
N SER A 172 19.77 -4.26 -17.25
CA SER A 172 19.94 -4.96 -15.97
C SER A 172 20.01 -6.46 -16.19
N ALA A 173 19.10 -7.03 -16.99
CA ALA A 173 19.10 -8.46 -17.31
C ALA A 173 20.40 -8.92 -17.99
N GLN A 174 20.90 -8.14 -18.96
CA GLN A 174 22.18 -8.43 -19.63
C GLN A 174 23.37 -8.35 -18.66
N ALA A 175 23.42 -7.32 -17.83
CA ALA A 175 24.49 -7.15 -16.83
C ALA A 175 24.53 -8.27 -15.79
N LEU A 176 23.38 -8.86 -15.47
CA LEU A 176 23.30 -10.01 -14.54
C LEU A 176 23.70 -11.31 -15.22
N ARG A 177 23.29 -11.51 -16.49
CA ARG A 177 23.73 -12.65 -17.29
C ARG A 177 25.25 -12.66 -17.45
N SER A 178 25.86 -11.52 -17.75
CA SER A 178 27.33 -11.43 -17.89
C SER A 178 28.07 -11.69 -16.57
N ARG A 179 27.41 -11.46 -15.43
CA ARG A 179 27.93 -11.78 -14.09
C ARG A 179 27.64 -13.23 -13.65
N GLY A 180 27.07 -14.06 -14.52
CA GLY A 180 26.79 -15.48 -14.22
C GLY A 180 25.57 -15.73 -13.33
N PHE A 181 24.71 -14.73 -13.09
CA PHE A 181 23.65 -14.80 -12.08
C PHE A 181 22.52 -15.82 -12.39
N PHE A 182 22.37 -16.26 -13.64
CA PHE A 182 21.29 -17.17 -14.07
C PHE A 182 21.76 -18.61 -14.31
N HIS A 183 23.02 -18.94 -14.00
CA HIS A 183 23.62 -20.25 -14.25
C HIS A 183 23.79 -21.13 -12.99
N ASP A 184 23.06 -20.83 -11.92
CA ASP A 184 22.92 -21.64 -10.69
C ASP A 184 21.45 -22.03 -10.44
#